data_AF-A0A925E954-F1
#
_entry.id   AF-A0A925E954-F1
#
_cell.length_a   1.000
_cell.length_b   1.000
_cell.length_c   1.000
_cell.angle_alpha   90.00
_cell.angle_beta   90.00
_cell.angle_gamma   90.00
#
_symmetry.space_group_name_H-M   'P 1'
#
loop_
_entity.id
_entity.type
_entity.pdbx_description
1 polymer ?
#
loop_
_entity_poly.entity_id
_entity_poly.type
_entity_poly.pdbx_seq_one_letter_code
_entity_poly.pdbx_strand_id
1 'polypeptide(L)'
;MKKVLIFLMAISLFTACNNDKNAKVDRDKTSTDKDDYRKDDKKDMDDGKKDDTKDTKSDDEDTREDTEKSESWSRSDENKFMDDCEGTAKANVGAERANEYCDCMLQKIKKKYSSYVEADRKLAGSSQDEINKLASDCNGGQ
;
A
#
# COMPACT_ATOMS: atom_id res chain seq x y z
N MET A 1 42.98 23.41 6.41
CA MET A 1 42.35 24.64 5.88
C MET A 1 40.87 24.38 5.68
N LYS A 2 39.96 25.14 6.31
CA LYS A 2 38.50 24.96 6.15
C LYS A 2 38.01 25.83 4.98
N LYS A 3 37.54 25.22 3.89
CA LYS A 3 36.90 25.95 2.78
C LYS A 3 35.41 26.11 3.09
N VAL A 4 34.98 27.34 3.39
CA VAL A 4 33.56 27.67 3.54
C VAL A 4 33.04 28.07 2.16
N LEU A 5 32.12 27.29 1.59
CA LEU A 5 31.44 27.62 0.33
C LEU A 5 30.02 28.06 0.65
N ILE A 6 29.78 29.38 0.66
CA ILE A 6 28.46 29.96 0.84
C ILE A 6 27.78 30.00 -0.53
N PHE A 7 26.90 29.04 -0.80
CA PHE A 7 26.00 29.09 -1.95
C PHE A 7 24.69 29.78 -1.56
N LEU A 8 24.67 31.11 -1.69
CA LEU A 8 23.43 31.89 -1.74
C LEU A 8 22.94 31.92 -3.19
N MET A 9 21.90 31.13 -3.48
CA MET A 9 21.05 31.30 -4.66
C MET A 9 19.62 31.57 -4.18
N ALA A 10 18.98 32.58 -4.77
CA ALA A 10 17.79 33.19 -4.21
C ALA A 10 16.48 32.48 -4.60
N ILE A 11 15.45 32.78 -3.82
CA ILE A 11 14.07 32.29 -3.97
C ILE A 11 13.50 32.70 -5.34
N SER A 12 12.86 31.76 -6.04
CA SER A 12 11.92 32.05 -7.14
C SER A 12 10.60 31.33 -6.89
N LEU A 13 9.73 31.96 -6.10
CA LEU A 13 8.35 31.52 -5.90
C LEU A 13 7.47 32.04 -7.05
N PHE A 14 7.01 31.13 -7.90
CA PHE A 14 5.90 31.34 -8.83
C PHE A 14 5.07 30.06 -8.93
N THR A 15 3.74 30.06 -9.03
CA THR A 15 2.69 30.90 -8.41
C THR A 15 1.34 30.25 -8.77
N ALA A 16 0.40 30.25 -7.82
CA ALA A 16 -1.02 29.91 -8.00
C ALA A 16 -1.40 28.51 -8.55
N CYS A 17 -2.24 27.79 -7.80
CA CYS A 17 -3.11 26.77 -8.36
C CYS A 17 -4.15 27.44 -9.27
N ASN A 18 -4.53 26.79 -10.37
CA ASN A 18 -5.77 27.14 -11.09
C ASN A 18 -6.80 26.01 -10.95
N ASN A 19 -8.05 26.35 -10.65
CA ASN A 19 -9.14 25.40 -10.36
C ASN A 19 -10.40 25.76 -11.16
N ASP A 20 -10.23 25.85 -12.49
CA ASP A 20 -11.32 26.17 -13.41
C ASP A 20 -12.25 24.96 -13.62
N LYS A 21 -13.55 25.20 -13.46
CA LYS A 21 -14.60 24.18 -13.56
C LYS A 21 -15.25 24.22 -14.94
N ASN A 22 -15.37 23.05 -15.57
CA ASN A 22 -16.30 22.76 -16.67
C ASN A 22 -16.25 23.67 -17.90
N ALA A 23 -15.35 23.35 -18.84
CA ALA A 23 -15.55 23.65 -20.25
C ALA A 23 -15.91 22.34 -20.99
N LYS A 24 -17.17 22.17 -21.39
CA LYS A 24 -17.57 21.12 -22.36
C LYS A 24 -17.42 21.66 -23.78
N VAL A 25 -16.61 21.00 -24.60
CA VAL A 25 -16.75 20.97 -26.06
C VAL A 25 -16.46 19.55 -26.53
N ASP A 26 -17.37 18.98 -27.31
CA ASP A 26 -17.33 17.60 -27.79
C ASP A 26 -16.45 17.42 -29.05
N ARG A 27 -16.30 16.15 -29.47
CA ARG A 27 -15.89 15.65 -30.81
C ARG A 27 -14.40 15.75 -31.21
N ASP A 28 -13.84 14.80 -31.97
CA ASP A 28 -14.32 13.49 -32.47
C ASP A 28 -13.12 12.57 -32.85
N LYS A 29 -13.20 11.26 -32.56
CA LYS A 29 -12.46 10.12 -33.19
C LYS A 29 -10.92 10.17 -33.31
N THR A 30 -10.17 9.07 -33.38
CA THR A 30 -10.43 7.61 -33.43
C THR A 30 -9.31 6.95 -32.58
N SER A 31 -9.34 5.70 -32.11
CA SER A 31 -10.05 4.46 -32.49
C SER A 31 -10.27 3.60 -31.21
N THR A 32 -10.77 2.35 -31.14
CA THR A 32 -10.96 1.22 -32.08
C THR A 32 -12.22 0.40 -31.71
N ASP A 33 -12.57 -0.53 -32.59
CA ASP A 33 -13.54 -1.64 -32.53
C ASP A 33 -13.67 -2.35 -31.15
N LYS A 34 -14.88 -2.77 -30.70
CA LYS A 34 -15.85 -3.75 -31.27
C LYS A 34 -15.29 -5.18 -31.28
N ASP A 35 -16.03 -6.25 -30.97
CA ASP A 35 -17.43 -6.56 -31.35
C ASP A 35 -18.35 -7.09 -30.22
N ASP A 36 -19.64 -7.23 -30.55
CA ASP A 36 -20.72 -7.68 -29.67
C ASP A 36 -20.98 -9.20 -29.73
N TYR A 37 -21.23 -9.85 -28.58
CA TYR A 37 -21.87 -11.17 -28.53
C TYR A 37 -22.84 -11.25 -27.33
N ARG A 38 -24.08 -10.79 -27.52
CA ARG A 38 -25.24 -11.56 -27.99
C ARG A 38 -25.74 -12.61 -26.99
N LYS A 39 -26.80 -12.22 -26.28
CA LYS A 39 -27.78 -13.10 -25.64
C LYS A 39 -28.65 -13.80 -26.71
N ASP A 40 -28.92 -15.08 -26.54
CA ASP A 40 -30.14 -15.78 -26.99
C ASP A 40 -30.32 -17.08 -26.18
N ASP A 41 -31.57 -17.46 -25.88
CA ASP A 41 -31.91 -18.57 -24.97
C ASP A 41 -32.18 -19.90 -25.72
N LYS A 42 -31.86 -21.08 -25.12
CA LYS A 42 -32.83 -22.13 -24.63
C LYS A 42 -32.37 -23.61 -24.64
N LYS A 43 -32.87 -24.30 -23.60
CA LYS A 43 -33.40 -25.70 -23.50
C LYS A 43 -32.47 -26.91 -23.25
N ASP A 44 -32.69 -27.47 -22.06
CA ASP A 44 -33.10 -28.87 -21.73
C ASP A 44 -32.18 -30.09 -22.01
N MET A 45 -32.29 -31.08 -21.09
CA MET A 45 -31.56 -32.36 -20.96
C MET A 45 -30.10 -32.20 -20.45
N ASP A 46 -29.68 -32.67 -19.27
CA ASP A 46 -29.87 -33.97 -18.56
C ASP A 46 -28.94 -35.08 -19.08
N ASP A 47 -27.74 -35.22 -18.47
CA ASP A 47 -27.37 -36.35 -17.59
C ASP A 47 -26.16 -35.90 -16.71
N GLY A 48 -25.88 -36.58 -15.60
CA GLY A 48 -25.01 -36.08 -14.53
C GLY A 48 -23.59 -36.65 -14.47
N LYS A 49 -22.63 -35.82 -14.01
CA LYS A 49 -21.37 -36.30 -13.41
C LYS A 49 -20.85 -35.34 -12.35
N LYS A 50 -20.23 -35.91 -11.31
CA LYS A 50 -19.49 -35.20 -10.25
C LYS A 50 -18.15 -34.69 -10.79
N ASP A 51 -17.65 -33.61 -10.21
CA ASP A 51 -16.35 -33.62 -9.52
C ASP A 51 -16.34 -32.47 -8.48
N ASP A 52 -15.59 -32.65 -7.39
CA ASP A 52 -15.62 -31.73 -6.24
C ASP A 52 -14.87 -30.42 -6.50
N THR A 53 -15.46 -29.27 -6.17
CA THR A 53 -14.74 -28.00 -6.02
C THR A 53 -15.22 -27.27 -4.77
N LYS A 54 -14.24 -26.79 -4.01
CA LYS A 54 -14.39 -26.25 -2.65
C LYS A 54 -14.53 -24.74 -2.71
N ASP A 55 -15.75 -24.24 -2.91
CA ASP A 55 -16.02 -22.80 -2.90
C ASP A 55 -15.77 -22.22 -1.50
N THR A 56 -14.63 -21.54 -1.36
CA THR A 56 -14.34 -20.65 -0.23
C THR A 56 -15.29 -19.46 -0.27
N LYS A 57 -16.15 -19.31 0.74
CA LYS A 57 -16.88 -18.05 0.97
C LYS A 57 -15.87 -16.95 1.27
N SER A 58 -15.82 -15.94 0.40
CA SER A 58 -15.33 -14.61 0.78
C SER A 58 -16.43 -13.89 1.54
N ASP A 59 -16.49 -14.13 2.84
CA ASP A 59 -17.38 -13.38 3.74
C ASP A 59 -16.68 -12.05 4.11
N ASP A 60 -16.70 -11.08 3.19
CA ASP A 60 -16.24 -9.69 3.38
C ASP A 60 -17.23 -8.92 4.29
N GLU A 61 -17.30 -9.32 5.57
CA GLU A 61 -18.20 -8.73 6.56
C GLU A 61 -17.51 -7.58 7.31
N ASP A 62 -17.65 -6.36 6.76
CA ASP A 62 -17.14 -5.07 7.27
C ASP A 62 -17.83 -4.64 8.59
N THR A 63 -17.60 -5.45 9.63
CA THR A 63 -18.14 -5.28 10.98
C THR A 63 -17.36 -4.17 11.70
N ARG A 64 -17.91 -2.96 11.64
CA ARG A 64 -17.49 -1.83 12.48
C ARG A 64 -17.96 -2.05 13.91
N GLU A 65 -17.27 -2.93 14.62
CA GLU A 65 -17.42 -3.02 16.08
C GLU A 65 -16.57 -1.91 16.73
N ASP A 66 -17.19 -0.77 17.00
CA ASP A 66 -16.62 0.34 17.78
C ASP A 66 -16.53 -0.03 19.28
N THR A 67 -15.89 -1.16 19.57
CA THR A 67 -15.56 -1.63 20.91
C THR A 67 -14.32 -0.89 21.39
N GLU A 68 -14.52 0.11 22.28
CA GLU A 68 -13.51 0.89 23.05
C GLU A 68 -12.09 0.30 23.01
N LYS A 69 -11.35 0.67 21.96
CA LYS A 69 -10.24 -0.15 21.49
C LYS A 69 -8.99 0.12 22.32
N SER A 70 -8.49 -0.91 23.01
CA SER A 70 -7.12 -0.87 23.56
C SER A 70 -6.14 -0.55 22.43
N GLU A 71 -5.14 0.30 22.71
CA GLU A 71 -4.21 0.86 21.72
C GLU A 71 -3.38 -0.24 21.04
N SER A 72 -3.96 -0.87 20.03
CA SER A 72 -3.49 -2.10 19.39
C SER A 72 -3.71 -2.00 17.89
N TRP A 73 -2.77 -2.54 17.12
CA TRP A 73 -2.75 -2.47 15.65
C TRP A 73 -4.06 -2.94 15.04
N SER A 74 -4.67 -2.10 14.19
CA SER A 74 -5.74 -2.52 13.27
C SER A 74 -5.15 -3.09 12.00
N ARG A 75 -5.97 -3.83 11.22
CA ARG A 75 -5.54 -4.28 9.90
C ARG A 75 -5.23 -3.11 8.95
N SER A 76 -5.87 -1.96 9.14
CA SER A 76 -5.56 -0.74 8.38
C SER A 76 -4.18 -0.16 8.74
N ASP A 77 -3.77 -0.24 10.01
CA ASP A 77 -2.44 0.21 10.46
C ASP A 77 -1.33 -0.70 9.90
N GLU A 78 -1.58 -2.01 9.91
CA GLU A 78 -0.68 -3.01 9.33
C GLU A 78 -0.50 -2.80 7.84
N ASN A 79 -1.60 -2.66 7.09
CA ASN A 79 -1.56 -2.40 5.65
C ASN A 79 -0.81 -1.09 5.35
N LYS A 80 -1.12 0.00 6.07
CA LYS A 80 -0.43 1.28 5.90
C LYS A 80 1.08 1.15 6.15
N PHE A 81 1.49 0.46 7.22
CA PHE A 81 2.90 0.21 7.48
C PHE A 81 3.57 -0.58 6.34
N MET A 82 2.89 -1.60 5.80
CA MET A 82 3.41 -2.39 4.68
C MET A 82 3.60 -1.54 3.42
N ASP A 83 2.61 -0.70 3.07
CA ASP A 83 2.68 0.21 1.92
C ASP A 83 3.82 1.24 2.06
N ASP A 84 3.90 1.93 3.20
CA ASP A 84 4.94 2.91 3.53
C ASP A 84 6.35 2.26 3.52
N CYS A 85 6.46 1.05 4.09
CA CYS A 85 7.70 0.28 4.14
C CYS A 85 8.11 -0.19 2.74
N GLU A 86 7.23 -0.81 1.98
CA GLU A 86 7.55 -1.35 0.65
C GLU A 86 8.01 -0.25 -0.32
N GLY A 87 7.38 0.93 -0.27
CA GLY A 87 7.77 2.09 -1.07
C GLY A 87 9.23 2.52 -0.87
N THR A 88 9.80 2.27 0.31
CA THR A 88 11.20 2.63 0.64
C THR A 88 12.16 1.45 0.62
N ALA A 89 11.70 0.24 0.99
CA ALA A 89 12.48 -0.98 1.02
C ALA A 89 12.93 -1.43 -0.39
N LYS A 90 12.11 -1.24 -1.42
CA LYS A 90 12.37 -1.68 -2.81
C LYS A 90 13.72 -1.18 -3.36
N ALA A 91 14.16 0.02 -2.97
CA ALA A 91 15.45 0.60 -3.37
C ALA A 91 16.67 0.01 -2.61
N ASN A 92 16.45 -0.69 -1.49
CA ASN A 92 17.50 -1.16 -0.58
C ASN A 92 17.63 -2.68 -0.55
N VAL A 93 16.52 -3.42 -0.61
CA VAL A 93 16.50 -4.91 -0.48
C VAL A 93 16.21 -5.64 -1.80
N GLY A 94 15.76 -4.91 -2.82
CA GLY A 94 15.24 -5.43 -4.09
C GLY A 94 13.71 -5.58 -4.09
N ALA A 95 13.09 -5.50 -5.26
CA ALA A 95 11.62 -5.54 -5.37
C ALA A 95 11.01 -6.87 -4.91
N GLU A 96 11.67 -7.98 -5.21
CA GLU A 96 11.22 -9.35 -4.90
C GLU A 96 11.13 -9.61 -3.39
N ARG A 97 12.03 -9.01 -2.59
CA ARG A 97 12.12 -9.23 -1.14
C ARG A 97 11.53 -8.09 -0.29
N ALA A 98 10.97 -7.07 -0.93
CA ALA A 98 10.45 -5.90 -0.21
C ALA A 98 9.30 -6.26 0.73
N ASN A 99 8.38 -7.13 0.28
CA ASN A 99 7.27 -7.60 1.09
C ASN A 99 7.73 -8.43 2.30
N GLU A 100 8.62 -9.41 2.09
CA GLU A 100 9.19 -10.26 3.15
C GLU A 100 9.93 -9.45 4.22
N TYR A 101 10.77 -8.50 3.77
CA TYR A 101 11.47 -7.56 4.65
C TYR A 101 10.49 -6.71 5.47
N CYS A 102 9.41 -6.23 4.84
CA CYS A 102 8.43 -5.37 5.49
C CYS A 102 7.53 -6.12 6.48
N ASP A 103 7.13 -7.37 6.22
CA ASP A 103 6.45 -8.17 7.25
C ASP A 103 7.40 -8.42 8.44
N CYS A 104 8.64 -8.83 8.21
CA CYS A 104 9.61 -9.00 9.30
C CYS A 104 9.76 -7.73 10.15
N MET A 105 9.79 -6.55 9.51
CA MET A 105 9.79 -5.26 10.21
C MET A 105 8.49 -5.01 10.98
N LEU A 106 7.32 -5.26 10.38
CA LEU A 106 6.01 -5.13 11.03
C LEU A 106 5.91 -6.04 12.27
N GLN A 107 6.30 -7.32 12.15
CA GLN A 107 6.30 -8.28 13.26
C GLN A 107 7.23 -7.86 14.39
N LYS A 108 8.35 -7.17 14.10
CA LYS A 108 9.25 -6.61 15.12
C LYS A 108 8.70 -5.34 15.76
N ILE A 109 8.11 -4.45 14.98
CA ILE A 109 7.53 -3.18 15.46
C ILE A 109 6.32 -3.46 16.37
N LYS A 110 5.43 -4.37 15.97
CA LYS A 110 4.28 -4.83 16.79
C LYS A 110 4.68 -5.49 18.12
N LYS A 111 5.89 -6.03 18.23
CA LYS A 111 6.45 -6.58 19.49
C LYS A 111 7.10 -5.51 20.38
N LYS A 112 7.34 -4.30 19.87
CA LYS A 112 8.06 -3.21 20.54
C LYS A 112 7.15 -2.05 20.95
N TYR A 113 6.06 -1.81 20.22
CA TYR A 113 5.14 -0.69 20.44
C TYR A 113 3.69 -1.17 20.41
N SER A 114 2.85 -0.64 21.31
CA SER A 114 1.46 -1.10 21.47
C SER A 114 0.63 -0.85 20.21
N SER A 115 0.76 0.35 19.65
CA SER A 115 -0.01 0.85 18.51
C SER A 115 0.88 1.42 17.41
N TYR A 116 0.30 1.59 16.22
CA TYR A 116 0.92 2.31 15.11
C TYR A 116 1.24 3.76 15.48
N VAL A 117 0.36 4.45 16.21
CA VAL A 117 0.57 5.84 16.64
C VAL A 117 1.75 5.95 17.63
N GLU A 118 1.97 4.94 18.47
CA GLU A 118 3.19 4.88 19.27
C GLU A 118 4.42 4.64 18.38
N ALA A 119 4.36 3.66 17.49
CA ALA A 119 5.47 3.29 16.61
C ALA A 119 5.91 4.44 15.69
N ASP A 120 4.99 5.07 14.97
CA ASP A 120 5.21 6.20 14.07
C ASP A 120 5.93 7.36 14.80
N ARG A 121 5.35 7.83 15.90
CA ARG A 121 5.92 8.88 16.76
C ARG A 121 7.31 8.52 17.30
N LYS A 122 7.57 7.25 17.60
CA LYS A 122 8.87 6.79 18.12
C LYS A 122 9.91 6.65 17.00
N LEU A 123 9.54 6.08 15.87
CA LEU A 123 10.43 5.85 14.72
C LEU A 123 10.81 7.17 14.03
N ALA A 124 9.87 8.12 13.91
CA ALA A 124 10.15 9.46 13.40
C ALA A 124 11.14 10.28 14.27
N GLY A 125 11.32 9.90 15.54
CA GLY A 125 12.30 10.48 16.46
C GLY A 125 13.54 9.62 16.73
N SER A 126 13.63 8.42 16.17
CA SER A 126 14.76 7.49 16.36
C SER A 126 15.94 7.83 15.44
N SER A 127 17.13 7.39 15.82
CA SER A 127 18.29 7.49 14.92
C SER A 127 18.22 6.42 13.81
N GLN A 128 18.91 6.67 12.69
CA GLN A 128 19.04 5.68 11.62
C GLN A 128 19.69 4.38 12.15
N ASP A 129 20.59 4.45 13.13
CA ASP A 129 21.22 3.27 13.73
C ASP A 129 20.23 2.43 14.57
N GLU A 130 19.26 3.06 15.24
CA GLU A 130 18.19 2.34 15.95
C GLU A 130 17.24 1.62 14.98
N ILE A 131 16.92 2.27 13.85
CA ILE A 131 16.09 1.69 12.78
C ILE A 131 16.86 0.55 12.09
N ASN A 132 18.14 0.75 11.77
CA ASN A 132 19.02 -0.27 11.19
C ASN A 132 19.16 -1.49 12.11
N LYS A 133 19.23 -1.27 13.43
CA LYS A 133 19.27 -2.34 14.45
C LYS A 133 17.93 -3.10 14.57
N LEU A 134 16.82 -2.49 14.19
CA LEU A 134 15.54 -3.21 14.07
C LEU A 134 15.51 -4.04 12.79
N ALA A 135 16.05 -3.49 11.69
CA ALA A 135 16.08 -4.08 10.36
C ALA A 135 17.16 -5.16 10.12
N SER A 136 18.18 -5.27 10.99
CA SER A 136 19.37 -6.12 10.77
C SER A 136 19.00 -7.55 10.36
N ASP A 137 18.11 -8.16 11.12
CA ASP A 137 17.75 -9.58 10.97
C ASP A 137 16.62 -9.81 9.95
N CYS A 138 16.11 -8.74 9.30
CA CYS A 138 15.11 -8.84 8.23
C CYS A 138 15.73 -8.86 6.81
N ASN A 139 17.05 -8.68 6.70
CA ASN A 139 17.76 -8.67 5.41
C ASN A 139 18.34 -10.05 5.02
N GLY A 140 18.46 -10.98 5.97
CA GLY A 140 18.74 -12.39 5.71
C GLY A 140 17.43 -13.17 5.68
N GLY A 141 17.17 -13.90 4.59
CA GLY A 141 16.00 -14.78 4.50
C GLY A 141 16.06 -15.88 5.55
N GLN A 142 14.90 -16.21 6.12
CA GLN A 142 14.72 -17.25 7.14
C GLN A 142 14.24 -18.57 6.54
#